data_AF-A0A1B6ISR0-F1
#
_entry.id   AF-A0A1B6ISR0-F1
#
_cell.length_a   1.000
_cell.length_b   1.000
_cell.length_c   1.000
_cell.angle_alpha   90.00
_cell.angle_beta   90.00
_cell.angle_gamma   90.00
#
_symmetry.space_group_name_H-M   'P 1'
#
loop_
_entity.id
_entity.type
_entity.pdbx_description
1 polymer ?
#
loop_
_entity_poly.entity_id
_entity_poly.type
_entity_poly.pdbx_seq_one_letter_code
_entity_poly.pdbx_strand_id
1 'polypeptide(L)'
;HTDYQEIPFTHVWNSNVNHLHCSFTLERAEQTATGVSFRVLASQKGCQTHRQMFRIQADFSVDSSSSSLQVGMPPLACRTVTSSSGCGSSITTCDNPTTPFRLNRTLRRQLSQCLNPPNARSNDWRMLAQRLNVDRYINYFATKASPTEHILDLWEARHREPTAVTDLVNILRVMGRSDAATLIEKQLGPWL
;
A
#
# COMPACT_ATOMS: atom_id res chain seq x y z
N HIS A 1 3.26 17.70 36.02
CA HIS A 1 2.87 17.17 34.70
C HIS A 1 4.14 16.90 33.91
N THR A 2 4.28 15.71 33.31
CA THR A 2 5.41 15.43 32.41
C THR A 2 5.10 16.02 31.04
N ASP A 3 6.04 16.76 30.47
CA ASP A 3 5.87 17.45 29.17
C ASP A 3 5.91 16.52 27.95
N TYR A 4 6.05 15.21 28.17
CA TYR A 4 6.05 14.19 27.13
C TYR A 4 5.52 12.84 27.65
N GLN A 5 5.14 11.98 26.70
CA GLN A 5 4.83 10.56 26.93
C GLN A 5 5.74 9.71 26.06
N GLU A 6 6.16 8.55 26.56
CA GLU A 6 7.04 7.64 25.86
C GLU A 6 6.36 6.27 25.72
N ILE A 7 6.35 5.74 24.50
CA ILE A 7 5.93 4.36 24.24
C ILE A 7 7.20 3.50 24.24
N PRO A 8 7.27 2.43 25.07
CA PRO A 8 8.42 1.55 25.10
C PRO A 8 8.74 0.96 23.72
N PHE A 9 10.02 0.88 23.38
CA PHE A 9 10.48 0.33 22.11
C PHE A 9 9.92 -1.08 21.85
N THR A 10 9.88 -1.93 22.87
CA THR A 10 9.38 -3.30 22.76
C THR A 10 7.91 -3.34 22.36
N HIS A 11 7.10 -2.37 22.78
CA HIS A 11 5.71 -2.28 22.37
C HIS A 11 5.62 -1.89 20.91
N VAL A 12 6.37 -0.87 20.47
CA VAL A 12 6.35 -0.44 19.05
C VAL A 12 6.90 -1.55 18.13
N TRP A 13 7.99 -2.19 18.52
CA TRP A 13 8.70 -3.18 17.71
C TRP A 13 7.98 -4.52 17.63
N ASN A 14 7.40 -5.00 18.75
CA ASN A 14 6.74 -6.29 18.82
C ASN A 14 5.20 -6.19 18.67
N SER A 15 4.64 -5.00 18.39
CA SER A 15 3.19 -4.88 18.31
C SER A 15 2.66 -5.68 17.12
N ASN A 16 1.77 -6.64 17.42
CA ASN A 16 0.91 -7.25 16.41
C ASN A 16 -0.44 -6.49 16.30
N VAL A 17 -0.57 -5.34 16.96
CA VAL A 17 -1.83 -4.61 17.13
C VAL A 17 -1.67 -3.13 16.77
N ASN A 18 -2.64 -2.58 16.03
CA ASN A 18 -2.62 -1.19 15.55
C ASN A 18 -3.24 -0.17 16.53
N HIS A 19 -3.26 -0.45 17.85
CA HIS A 19 -3.98 0.38 18.84
C HIS A 19 -3.08 1.04 19.89
N LEU A 20 -1.77 1.10 19.66
CA LEU A 20 -0.87 1.87 20.53
C LEU A 20 -1.20 3.36 20.44
N HIS A 21 -1.44 3.99 21.59
CA HIS A 21 -1.77 5.41 21.67
C HIS A 21 -1.21 6.05 22.95
N CYS A 22 -1.05 7.36 22.89
CA CYS A 22 -0.79 8.23 24.03
C CYS A 22 -1.97 9.19 24.15
N SER A 23 -2.39 9.48 25.38
CA SER A 23 -3.54 10.34 25.66
C SER A 23 -3.12 11.55 26.45
N PHE A 24 -3.35 12.74 25.90
CA PHE A 24 -3.07 14.01 26.56
C PHE A 24 -4.39 14.63 27.02
N THR A 25 -4.46 14.99 28.30
CA THR A 25 -5.59 15.71 28.87
C THR A 25 -5.24 17.19 28.98
N LEU A 26 -6.13 18.04 28.48
CA LEU A 26 -5.97 19.50 28.48
C LEU A 26 -7.05 20.10 29.37
N GLU A 27 -6.67 21.08 30.18
CA GLU A 27 -7.60 21.87 30.98
C GLU A 27 -7.66 23.30 30.44
N ARG A 28 -8.86 23.87 30.41
CA ARG A 28 -9.08 25.24 29.95
C ARG A 28 -8.76 26.20 31.10
N ALA A 29 -7.61 26.87 31.02
CA ALA A 29 -7.17 27.84 32.02
C ALA A 29 -8.02 29.13 32.04
N GLU A 30 -8.56 29.55 30.90
CA GLU A 30 -9.33 30.80 30.79
C GLU A 30 -10.70 30.58 30.13
N GLN A 31 -11.76 31.07 30.78
CA GLN A 31 -13.16 30.92 30.33
C GLN A 31 -13.50 31.74 29.07
N THR A 32 -12.61 32.62 28.63
CA THR A 32 -12.73 33.43 27.40
C THR A 32 -12.12 32.73 26.18
N ALA A 33 -11.23 31.75 26.37
CA ALA A 33 -10.50 31.10 25.30
C ALA A 33 -11.46 30.37 24.34
N THR A 34 -11.54 30.78 23.08
CA THR A 34 -12.51 30.24 22.10
C THR A 34 -12.06 28.96 21.40
N GLY A 35 -10.87 28.46 21.72
CA GLY A 35 -10.31 27.24 21.15
C GLY A 35 -8.98 26.85 21.79
N VAL A 36 -8.40 25.74 21.33
CA VAL A 36 -7.05 25.28 21.66
C VAL A 36 -6.22 25.14 20.40
N SER A 37 -4.97 25.59 20.49
CA SER A 37 -3.97 25.44 19.45
C SER A 37 -2.67 24.95 20.07
N PHE A 38 -2.24 23.75 19.70
CA PHE A 38 -1.00 23.18 20.21
C PHE A 38 -0.32 22.31 19.16
N ARG A 39 0.92 21.91 19.46
CA ARG A 39 1.73 21.08 18.59
C ARG A 39 2.10 19.79 19.30
N VAL A 40 1.87 18.66 18.65
CA VAL A 40 2.30 17.35 19.13
C VAL A 40 3.47 16.90 18.27
N LEU A 41 4.58 16.59 18.93
CA LEU A 41 5.77 16.06 18.30
C LEU A 41 5.87 14.57 18.61
N ALA A 42 5.93 13.74 17.56
CA ALA A 42 6.26 12.33 17.67
C ALA A 42 7.65 12.08 17.09
N SER A 43 8.52 11.41 17.85
CA SER A 43 9.89 11.10 17.43
C SER A 43 10.45 9.90 18.18
N GLN A 44 11.29 9.12 17.51
CA GLN A 44 12.12 8.13 18.19
C GLN A 44 13.29 8.82 18.89
N LYS A 45 13.48 8.53 20.17
CA LYS A 45 14.58 9.06 20.97
C LYS A 45 15.92 8.75 20.31
N GLY A 46 16.75 9.78 20.09
CA GLY A 46 18.05 9.67 19.41
C GLY A 46 18.01 9.82 17.88
N CYS A 47 16.82 9.89 17.26
CA CYS A 47 16.68 10.11 15.81
C CYS A 47 16.03 11.48 15.53
N GLN A 48 16.79 12.41 14.96
CA GLN A 48 16.30 13.76 14.63
C GLN A 48 15.70 13.88 13.23
N THR A 49 15.95 12.90 12.34
CA THR A 49 15.52 12.93 10.94
C THR A 49 14.07 12.46 10.77
N HIS A 50 13.60 11.52 11.59
CA HIS A 50 12.24 10.96 11.52
C HIS A 50 11.35 11.55 12.61
N ARG A 51 11.12 12.87 12.55
CA ARG A 51 10.25 13.61 13.48
C ARG A 51 8.99 14.04 12.76
N GLN A 52 7.83 13.67 13.31
CA GLN A 52 6.54 14.12 12.80
C GLN A 52 5.96 15.18 13.74
N MET A 53 5.58 16.32 13.16
CA MET A 53 4.92 17.40 13.88
C MET A 53 3.46 17.50 13.45
N PHE A 54 2.56 17.39 14.41
CA PHE A 54 1.13 17.60 14.21
C PHE A 54 0.75 18.95 14.81
N ARG A 55 0.06 19.77 14.03
CA ARG A 55 -0.48 21.06 14.48
C ARG A 55 -1.98 20.85 14.67
N ILE A 56 -2.43 21.00 15.90
CA ILE A 56 -3.83 20.78 16.28
C ILE A 56 -4.43 22.15 16.58
N GLN A 57 -5.53 22.45 15.91
CA GLN A 57 -6.38 23.61 16.18
C GLN A 57 -7.80 23.10 16.33
N ALA A 58 -8.43 23.40 17.45
CA ALA A 58 -9.81 23.03 17.73
C ALA A 58 -10.51 24.21 18.37
N ASP A 59 -11.60 24.68 17.77
CA ASP A 59 -12.42 25.75 18.32
C ASP A 59 -13.49 25.16 19.24
N PHE A 60 -13.68 25.79 20.39
CA PHE A 60 -14.78 25.48 21.30
C PHE A 60 -16.02 26.21 20.77
N SER A 61 -16.75 25.62 19.83
CA SER A 61 -18.04 26.17 19.41
C SER A 61 -18.99 26.16 20.61
N VAL A 62 -19.38 27.35 21.07
CA VAL A 62 -20.49 27.50 22.00
C VAL A 62 -21.75 27.38 21.16
N ASP A 63 -22.41 26.23 21.17
CA ASP A 63 -23.77 26.09 20.65
C ASP A 63 -24.72 26.89 21.57
N SER A 64 -24.73 28.21 21.38
CA SER A 64 -25.77 29.12 21.87
C SER A 64 -26.74 29.41 20.73
N SER A 65 -27.50 28.38 20.35
CA SER A 65 -28.80 28.58 19.73
C SER A 65 -29.64 27.33 19.96
N SER A 66 -30.64 27.48 20.83
CA SER A 66 -31.81 26.63 20.97
C SER A 66 -32.31 26.07 19.62
N SER A 67 -32.33 24.76 19.45
CA SER A 67 -33.51 23.99 19.00
C SER A 67 -33.19 22.52 18.66
N SER A 68 -34.09 21.65 19.12
CA SER A 68 -34.34 20.26 18.71
C SER A 68 -33.22 19.22 18.87
N LEU A 69 -33.49 18.34 19.84
CA LEU A 69 -33.08 16.94 19.90
C LEU A 69 -32.92 16.30 18.51
N GLN A 70 -31.67 16.10 18.06
CA GLN A 70 -31.35 15.04 17.10
C GLN A 70 -30.39 14.08 17.76
N VAL A 71 -30.98 13.04 18.36
CA VAL A 71 -30.29 11.81 18.74
C VAL A 71 -29.75 11.18 17.46
N GLY A 72 -28.43 11.07 17.32
CA GLY A 72 -27.84 10.14 16.34
C GLY A 72 -26.64 10.57 15.52
N MET A 73 -25.92 11.66 15.83
CA MET A 73 -24.64 11.95 15.16
C MET A 73 -23.54 12.29 16.18
N PRO A 74 -22.36 11.65 16.12
CA PRO A 74 -21.24 12.08 16.95
C PRO A 74 -20.78 13.47 16.48
N PRO A 75 -20.71 14.48 17.36
CA PRO A 75 -20.06 15.73 17.02
C PRO A 75 -18.54 15.50 17.08
N LEU A 76 -17.77 16.41 16.47
CA LEU A 76 -16.31 16.42 16.32
C LEU A 76 -15.81 15.85 14.98
N ALA A 77 -16.04 16.61 13.91
CA ALA A 77 -15.20 16.53 12.72
C ALA A 77 -13.83 17.18 13.02
N CYS A 78 -13.01 16.54 13.85
CA CYS A 78 -11.59 16.86 13.95
C CYS A 78 -10.94 16.50 12.61
N ARG A 79 -10.72 17.51 11.75
CA ARG A 79 -9.97 17.35 10.50
C ARG A 79 -8.48 17.18 10.83
N THR A 80 -8.06 15.94 11.03
CA THR A 80 -6.64 15.59 11.07
C THR A 80 -6.10 15.56 9.64
N VAL A 81 -5.34 16.59 9.24
CA VAL A 81 -4.60 16.58 7.97
C VAL A 81 -3.30 15.80 8.20
N THR A 82 -3.33 14.50 7.92
CA THR A 82 -2.12 13.67 7.90
C THR A 82 -1.54 13.68 6.50
N SER A 83 -0.48 14.44 6.28
CA SER A 83 0.39 14.24 5.11
C SER A 83 1.36 13.10 5.42
N SER A 84 0.95 11.86 5.16
CA SER A 84 1.83 10.71 5.25
C SER A 84 2.71 10.61 4.01
N SER A 85 3.98 10.97 4.17
CA SER A 85 5.03 10.56 3.23
C SER A 85 5.31 9.07 3.42
N GLY A 86 4.82 8.26 2.47
CA GLY A 86 5.37 6.95 2.09
C GLY A 86 5.57 5.92 3.19
N CYS A 87 4.55 5.11 3.47
CA CYS A 87 4.77 3.75 3.97
C CYS A 87 3.70 2.83 3.37
N GLY A 88 4.15 1.90 2.52
CA GLY A 88 3.33 0.99 1.73
C GLY A 88 2.73 -0.14 2.55
N SER A 89 1.73 0.16 3.36
CA SER A 89 0.79 -0.84 3.86
C SER A 89 -0.57 -0.60 3.23
N SER A 90 -0.77 -1.11 2.02
CA SER A 90 -2.08 -1.11 1.37
C SER A 90 -3.02 -1.96 2.22
N ILE A 91 -3.93 -1.32 2.95
CA ILE A 91 -5.13 -1.98 3.48
C ILE A 91 -5.90 -2.47 2.26
N THR A 92 -5.91 -3.78 2.04
CA THR A 92 -6.71 -4.40 0.98
C THR A 92 -8.16 -4.44 1.43
N THR A 93 -8.92 -3.40 1.12
CA THR A 93 -10.37 -3.55 1.01
C THR A 93 -10.63 -4.58 -0.08
N CYS A 94 -11.47 -5.57 0.20
CA CYS A 94 -11.85 -6.62 -0.73
C CYS A 94 -12.40 -6.02 -2.03
N ASP A 95 -11.56 -6.00 -3.07
CA ASP A 95 -11.96 -5.58 -4.41
C ASP A 95 -13.11 -6.46 -4.92
N ASN A 96 -14.03 -5.81 -5.64
CA ASN A 96 -15.26 -6.34 -6.21
C ASN A 96 -15.06 -7.73 -6.88
N PRO A 97 -15.91 -8.74 -6.64
CA PRO A 97 -15.69 -10.14 -7.03
C PRO A 97 -15.75 -10.45 -8.54
N THR A 98 -15.83 -9.44 -9.42
CA THR A 98 -16.13 -9.64 -10.84
C THR A 98 -14.90 -9.83 -11.73
N THR A 99 -13.66 -9.57 -11.29
CA THR A 99 -12.45 -9.86 -12.09
C THR A 99 -11.26 -10.32 -11.23
N PRO A 100 -11.32 -11.52 -10.62
CA PRO A 100 -10.25 -11.99 -9.73
C PRO A 100 -8.93 -12.29 -10.45
N PHE A 101 -8.97 -12.48 -11.78
CA PHE A 101 -7.77 -12.73 -12.57
C PHE A 101 -7.77 -11.95 -13.89
N ARG A 102 -6.73 -11.18 -14.13
CA ARG A 102 -6.46 -10.43 -15.37
C ARG A 102 -5.87 -11.34 -16.44
N LEU A 103 -5.11 -12.37 -16.05
CA LEU A 103 -4.50 -13.30 -17.00
C LEU A 103 -5.30 -14.60 -17.06
N ASN A 104 -6.05 -14.79 -18.15
CA ASN A 104 -6.77 -16.04 -18.40
C ASN A 104 -5.84 -17.26 -18.42
N ARG A 105 -6.33 -18.43 -18.00
CA ARG A 105 -5.55 -19.69 -17.96
C ARG A 105 -4.92 -20.04 -19.32
N THR A 106 -5.61 -19.76 -20.42
CA THR A 106 -5.08 -19.97 -21.78
C THR A 106 -3.88 -19.08 -22.06
N LEU A 107 -3.94 -17.81 -21.65
CA LEU A 107 -2.84 -16.84 -21.80
C LEU A 107 -1.59 -17.32 -21.05
N ARG A 108 -1.77 -17.70 -19.78
CA ARG A 108 -0.68 -18.19 -18.93
C ARG A 108 0.02 -19.41 -19.54
N ARG A 109 -0.74 -20.33 -20.12
CA ARG A 109 -0.20 -21.50 -20.81
C ARG A 109 0.62 -21.11 -22.04
N GLN A 110 0.12 -20.18 -22.86
CA GLN A 110 0.83 -19.72 -24.06
C GLN A 110 2.12 -18.96 -23.68
N LEU A 111 2.06 -18.07 -22.70
CA LEU A 111 3.23 -17.38 -22.16
C LEU A 111 4.27 -18.37 -21.62
N SER A 112 3.82 -19.42 -20.93
CA SER A 112 4.69 -20.48 -20.41
C SER A 112 5.37 -21.28 -21.49
N GLN A 113 4.67 -21.63 -22.57
CA GLN A 113 5.25 -22.31 -23.74
C GLN A 113 6.32 -21.45 -24.41
N CYS A 114 6.14 -20.13 -24.41
CA CYS A 114 7.09 -19.17 -24.95
C CYS A 114 8.32 -18.99 -24.03
N LEU A 115 8.13 -18.87 -22.72
CA LEU A 115 9.17 -18.40 -21.78
C LEU A 115 9.87 -19.50 -20.98
N ASN A 116 9.32 -20.71 -20.89
CA ASN A 116 9.96 -21.84 -20.20
C ASN A 116 11.11 -22.52 -20.97
N PRO A 117 11.09 -22.64 -22.31
CA PRO A 117 12.18 -23.28 -23.04
C PRO A 117 13.51 -22.56 -22.81
N PRO A 118 14.62 -23.31 -22.60
CA PRO A 118 15.93 -22.71 -22.39
C PRO A 118 16.33 -21.91 -23.64
N ASN A 119 16.60 -20.62 -23.46
CA ASN A 119 17.04 -19.76 -24.54
C ASN A 119 18.52 -19.41 -24.36
N ALA A 120 19.32 -19.53 -25.43
CA ALA A 120 20.74 -19.17 -25.44
C ALA A 120 20.98 -17.69 -25.08
N ARG A 121 19.96 -16.81 -25.25
CA ARG A 121 20.01 -15.39 -24.88
C ARG A 121 19.51 -15.09 -23.46
N SER A 122 19.14 -16.11 -22.68
CA SER A 122 18.56 -15.99 -21.33
C SER A 122 17.32 -15.09 -21.23
N ASN A 123 16.64 -14.78 -22.35
CA ASN A 123 15.37 -14.04 -22.38
C ASN A 123 14.17 -14.98 -22.15
N ASP A 124 14.32 -15.81 -21.15
CA ASP A 124 13.36 -16.79 -20.67
C ASP A 124 12.75 -16.32 -19.34
N TRP A 125 12.09 -17.24 -18.64
CA TRP A 125 11.49 -17.00 -17.33
C TRP A 125 12.47 -16.43 -16.29
N ARG A 126 13.79 -16.65 -16.42
CA ARG A 126 14.79 -16.15 -15.47
C ARG A 126 14.96 -14.64 -15.58
N MET A 127 15.03 -14.13 -16.80
CA MET A 127 15.07 -12.70 -17.05
C MET A 127 13.74 -12.04 -16.70
N LEU A 128 12.60 -12.73 -16.88
CA LEU A 128 11.32 -12.24 -16.37
C LEU A 128 11.35 -12.10 -14.84
N ALA A 129 11.83 -13.12 -14.13
CA ALA A 129 11.96 -13.07 -12.66
C ALA A 129 12.86 -11.90 -12.21
N GLN A 130 13.97 -11.66 -12.92
CA GLN A 130 14.84 -10.52 -12.66
C GLN A 130 14.16 -9.17 -12.89
N ARG A 131 13.40 -9.02 -13.99
CA ARG A 131 12.68 -7.78 -14.30
C ARG A 131 11.50 -7.51 -13.37
N LEU A 132 10.98 -8.54 -12.72
CA LEU A 132 9.94 -8.44 -11.68
C LEU A 132 10.51 -8.39 -10.25
N ASN A 133 11.84 -8.34 -10.11
CA ASN A 133 12.55 -8.32 -8.82
C ASN A 133 12.18 -9.51 -7.90
N VAL A 134 12.04 -10.70 -8.48
CA VAL A 134 11.78 -11.97 -7.77
C VAL A 134 12.86 -13.02 -8.05
N ASP A 135 14.00 -12.60 -8.60
CA ASP A 135 15.17 -13.44 -8.92
C ASP A 135 15.78 -14.13 -7.69
N ARG A 136 15.62 -13.59 -6.47
CA ARG A 136 16.02 -14.27 -5.24
C ARG A 136 15.36 -15.66 -5.08
N TYR A 137 14.21 -15.88 -5.73
CA TYR A 137 13.47 -17.14 -5.68
C TYR A 137 13.71 -18.02 -6.92
N ILE A 138 14.76 -17.77 -7.71
CA ILE A 138 15.02 -18.49 -8.97
C ILE A 138 15.08 -20.00 -8.80
N ASN A 139 15.72 -20.47 -7.72
CA ASN A 139 15.85 -21.90 -7.41
C ASN A 139 14.50 -22.53 -7.08
N TYR A 140 13.61 -21.78 -6.39
CA TYR A 140 12.26 -22.25 -6.11
C TYR A 140 11.47 -22.43 -7.40
N PHE A 141 11.49 -21.43 -8.29
CA PHE A 141 10.78 -21.51 -9.56
C PHE A 141 11.29 -22.66 -10.45
N ALA A 142 12.61 -22.92 -10.45
CA ALA A 142 13.21 -24.01 -11.20
C ALA A 142 12.70 -25.42 -10.80
N THR A 143 12.19 -25.58 -9.58
CA THR A 143 11.61 -26.86 -9.11
C THR A 143 10.16 -27.08 -9.56
N LYS A 144 9.54 -26.08 -10.19
CA LYS A 144 8.13 -26.15 -10.62
C LYS A 144 8.00 -26.70 -12.03
N ALA A 145 6.86 -27.33 -12.30
CA ALA A 145 6.51 -27.81 -13.64
C ALA A 145 6.45 -26.67 -14.68
N SER A 146 6.01 -25.47 -14.26
CA SER A 146 6.07 -24.25 -15.06
C SER A 146 6.57 -23.08 -14.19
N PRO A 147 7.86 -22.71 -14.30
CA PRO A 147 8.41 -21.52 -13.65
C PRO A 147 7.66 -20.24 -14.02
N THR A 148 7.32 -20.07 -15.30
CA THR A 148 6.63 -18.87 -15.80
C THR A 148 5.24 -18.69 -15.16
N GLU A 149 4.45 -19.75 -15.01
CA GLU A 149 3.10 -19.62 -14.40
C GLU A 149 3.20 -19.12 -12.95
N HIS A 150 4.12 -19.65 -12.15
CA HIS A 150 4.27 -19.25 -10.76
C HIS A 150 4.79 -17.81 -10.62
N ILE A 151 5.61 -17.35 -11.56
CA ILE A 151 6.06 -15.95 -11.61
C ILE A 151 4.88 -15.02 -11.96
N LEU A 152 4.02 -15.42 -12.91
CA LEU A 152 2.83 -14.66 -13.28
C LEU A 152 1.79 -14.63 -12.14
N ASP A 153 1.61 -15.74 -11.42
CA ASP A 153 0.73 -15.80 -10.25
C ASP A 153 1.19 -14.83 -9.14
N LEU A 154 2.49 -14.80 -8.87
CA LEU A 154 3.07 -13.88 -7.90
C LEU A 154 2.99 -12.42 -8.37
N TRP A 155 3.22 -12.17 -9.66
CA TRP A 155 3.08 -10.84 -10.25
C TRP A 155 1.64 -10.32 -10.07
N GLU A 156 0.65 -11.14 -10.38
CA GLU A 156 -0.77 -10.78 -10.29
C GLU A 156 -1.22 -10.55 -8.84
N ALA A 157 -0.67 -11.30 -7.89
CA ALA A 157 -0.91 -11.06 -6.47
C ALA A 157 -0.33 -9.71 -5.98
N ARG A 158 0.78 -9.26 -6.57
CA ARG A 158 1.48 -8.02 -6.19
C ARG A 158 0.93 -6.76 -6.88
N HIS A 159 0.38 -6.89 -8.08
CA HIS A 159 0.02 -5.76 -8.95
C HIS A 159 -1.49 -5.75 -9.20
N ARG A 160 -2.20 -4.85 -8.51
CA ARG A 160 -3.67 -4.72 -8.58
C ARG A 160 -4.13 -3.44 -9.26
N GLU A 161 -3.20 -2.56 -9.61
CA GLU A 161 -3.44 -1.33 -10.34
C GLU A 161 -3.79 -1.58 -11.81
N PRO A 162 -4.64 -0.77 -12.45
CA PRO A 162 -5.03 -0.94 -13.86
C PRO A 162 -3.84 -0.98 -14.83
N THR A 163 -2.78 -0.21 -14.57
CA THR A 163 -1.59 -0.08 -15.44
C THR A 163 -0.66 -1.30 -15.42
N ALA A 164 -0.83 -2.20 -14.45
CA ALA A 164 0.05 -3.36 -14.26
C ALA A 164 0.28 -4.16 -15.54
N VAL A 165 -0.80 -4.43 -16.28
CA VAL A 165 -0.74 -5.24 -17.52
C VAL A 165 0.11 -4.53 -18.58
N THR A 166 -0.03 -3.21 -18.72
CA THR A 166 0.77 -2.39 -19.64
C THR A 166 2.26 -2.46 -19.26
N ASP A 167 2.56 -2.40 -17.97
CA ASP A 167 3.93 -2.50 -17.46
C ASP A 167 4.52 -3.90 -17.74
N LEU A 168 3.73 -4.96 -17.58
CA LEU A 168 4.15 -6.33 -17.91
C LEU A 168 4.44 -6.48 -19.42
N VAL A 169 3.60 -5.92 -20.28
CA VAL A 169 3.82 -5.89 -21.74
C VAL A 169 5.13 -5.17 -22.07
N ASN A 170 5.38 -4.03 -21.44
CA ASN A 170 6.62 -3.28 -21.63
C ASN A 170 7.84 -4.07 -21.17
N ILE A 171 7.77 -4.75 -20.02
CA ILE A 171 8.84 -5.64 -19.55
C ILE A 171 9.16 -6.72 -20.59
N LEU A 172 8.13 -7.38 -21.15
CA LEU A 172 8.31 -8.43 -22.17
C LEU A 172 8.96 -7.87 -23.45
N ARG A 173 8.60 -6.65 -23.88
CA ARG A 173 9.26 -5.98 -25.02
C ARG A 173 10.73 -5.69 -24.76
N VAL A 174 11.07 -5.16 -23.58
CA VAL A 174 12.46 -4.89 -23.19
C VAL A 174 13.26 -6.18 -22.99
N MET A 175 12.60 -7.32 -22.79
CA MET A 175 13.24 -8.64 -22.84
C MET A 175 13.47 -9.16 -24.27
N GLY A 176 13.02 -8.45 -25.30
CA GLY A 176 13.03 -8.92 -26.69
C GLY A 176 12.01 -10.03 -26.94
N ARG A 177 10.98 -10.16 -26.09
CA ARG A 177 9.90 -11.14 -26.18
C ARG A 177 8.61 -10.48 -26.67
N SER A 178 8.70 -9.87 -27.86
CA SER A 178 7.54 -9.24 -28.52
C SER A 178 6.44 -10.25 -28.85
N ASP A 179 6.81 -11.52 -29.05
CA ASP A 179 5.88 -12.65 -29.18
C ASP A 179 4.98 -12.80 -27.95
N ALA A 180 5.57 -12.75 -26.75
CA ALA A 180 4.81 -12.82 -25.50
C ALA A 180 3.98 -11.55 -25.25
N ALA A 181 4.53 -10.37 -25.57
CA ALA A 181 3.81 -9.10 -25.47
C ALA A 181 2.55 -9.06 -26.34
N THR A 182 2.67 -9.45 -27.62
CA THR A 182 1.54 -9.49 -28.56
C THR A 182 0.44 -10.48 -28.16
N LEU A 183 0.78 -11.59 -27.46
CA LEU A 183 -0.21 -12.51 -26.92
C LEU A 183 -1.11 -11.84 -25.86
N ILE A 184 -0.51 -11.04 -24.97
CA ILE A 184 -1.25 -10.32 -23.93
C ILE A 184 -2.16 -9.26 -24.58
N GLU A 185 -1.63 -8.47 -25.52
CA GLU A 185 -2.38 -7.43 -26.22
C GLU A 185 -3.56 -8.00 -27.03
N LYS A 186 -3.35 -9.14 -27.69
CA LYS A 186 -4.41 -9.82 -28.47
C LYS A 186 -5.59 -10.25 -27.59
N GLN A 187 -5.34 -10.59 -26.33
CA GLN A 187 -6.35 -11.18 -25.46
C GLN A 187 -7.00 -10.18 -24.50
N LEU A 188 -6.31 -9.08 -24.19
CA LEU A 188 -6.81 -8.01 -23.32
C LEU A 188 -7.24 -6.74 -24.10
N GLY A 189 -7.01 -6.71 -25.41
CA GLY A 189 -7.56 -5.72 -26.34
C GLY A 189 -6.79 -4.39 -26.37
N PRO A 190 -7.21 -3.44 -27.24
CA PRO A 190 -6.50 -2.18 -27.50
C PRO A 190 -6.72 -1.07 -26.45
N TRP A 191 -7.39 -1.37 -25.33
CA TRP A 191 -7.77 -0.38 -24.30
C TRP A 191 -6.84 -0.41 -23.07
N LEU A 192 -5.57 -0.76 -23.28
CA LEU A 192 -4.49 -0.51 -22.31
C LEU A 192 -4.04 0.95 -22.33
#